data_AF-A0A0E2BEC0-F1
#
_entry.id   AF-A0A0E2BEC0-F1
#
_cell.length_a   1.000
_cell.length_b   1.000
_cell.length_c   1.000
_cell.angle_alpha   90.00
_cell.angle_beta   90.00
_cell.angle_gamma   90.00
#
_symmetry.space_group_name_H-M   'P 1'
#
loop_
_entity.id
_entity.type
_entity.pdbx_description
1 polymer ?
#
loop_
_entity_poly.entity_id
_entity_poly.type
_entity_poly.pdbx_seq_one_letter_code
_entity_poly.pdbx_strand_id
1 'polypeptide(L)'
;MRTKQKCGTILVLTLIFAACSKNSSEDTATLAALVTSNAATQGCIGTDCVRSGAATRDSNPAAISTNNILPDFPDEPAYYVFVTDQHNGDWKASFHLNGIVGADAYCNSHMPDNLRYGDTGSQFIPISFKAMLVDETHRRASVTANQGDGQTNWVFKPNTQYRRATDGQLITTTNSKGLIPFPMVNSFTASPYYHGIWTGLNPDWTTIPQIEFPYLKSRCNDWSSNIGVGRYGHSNVTDNTAISKRDLACSSTLADASTKIGILCVAQWPVVPRNFKYLYQVAGMDGDLSFQGKPGLYGADKICNTDIVNNRYELSSVKGKANPFKAMVVDGINRRASLTANQGDGQIDWVLKPNTEYRRILSIWDNLVGVTNSAGLFTFPNGTWHPVAGYNIWTGLNSDWTGAPENCGMWMNRNANGRYGDSDSTTDEAISDGVSACDNSAFIDPAILCVEQ
;
A
#
# COMPACT_ATOMS: atom_id res chain seq x y z
N MET A 1 -9.88 61.69 7.13
CA MET A 1 -8.86 60.68 7.53
C MET A 1 -8.37 59.96 6.27
N ARG A 2 -7.07 60.14 5.95
CA ARG A 2 -6.19 59.42 5.02
C ARG A 2 -6.77 58.75 3.74
N THR A 3 -6.54 59.41 2.61
CA THR A 3 -6.27 58.84 1.29
C THR A 3 -4.84 58.30 1.18
N LYS A 4 -4.63 57.25 0.35
CA LYS A 4 -3.39 56.67 -0.27
C LYS A 4 -3.48 55.12 -0.21
N GLN A 5 -3.04 54.30 -1.17
CA GLN A 5 -2.25 54.48 -2.37
C GLN A 5 -2.42 53.20 -3.23
N LYS A 6 -2.62 53.33 -4.54
CA LYS A 6 -2.27 52.26 -5.50
C LYS A 6 -0.78 52.41 -5.80
N CYS A 7 0.00 51.35 -5.60
CA CYS A 7 1.32 51.19 -6.21
C CYS A 7 1.38 49.79 -6.81
N GLY A 8 1.60 49.73 -8.11
CA GLY A 8 1.93 48.50 -8.81
C GLY A 8 3.38 48.10 -8.55
N THR A 9 3.69 46.85 -8.87
CA THR A 9 5.05 46.44 -9.20
C THR A 9 4.94 45.47 -10.37
N ILE A 10 5.45 45.94 -11.51
CA ILE A 10 5.76 45.18 -12.70
C ILE A 10 7.00 44.35 -12.38
N LEU A 11 6.95 43.04 -12.61
CA LEU A 11 8.13 42.30 -13.07
C LEU A 11 7.68 41.26 -14.08
N VAL A 12 7.97 41.57 -15.34
CA VAL A 12 7.87 40.70 -16.51
C VAL A 12 9.08 39.76 -16.48
N LEU A 13 8.85 38.46 -16.64
CA LEU A 13 9.86 37.58 -17.25
C LEU A 13 9.17 36.51 -18.09
N THR A 14 9.07 36.81 -19.39
CA THR A 14 8.69 35.89 -20.46
C THR A 14 9.92 35.06 -20.82
N LEU A 15 9.80 33.73 -20.85
CA LEU A 15 10.76 32.84 -21.51
C LEU A 15 9.99 31.95 -22.48
N ILE A 16 9.97 32.39 -23.75
CA ILE A 16 9.60 31.60 -24.91
C ILE A 16 10.92 31.07 -25.48
N PHE A 17 11.14 29.76 -25.42
CA PHE A 17 12.13 29.13 -26.29
C PHE A 17 11.45 28.77 -27.60
N ALA A 18 11.63 29.65 -28.59
CA ALA A 18 11.51 29.30 -29.99
C ALA A 18 12.84 28.68 -30.43
N ALA A 19 12.81 27.42 -30.85
CA ALA A 19 13.89 26.82 -31.63
C ALA A 19 13.37 26.59 -33.04
N CYS A 20 13.62 27.57 -33.92
CA CYS A 20 13.69 27.34 -35.35
C CYS A 20 15.10 26.86 -35.67
N SER A 21 15.24 25.67 -36.24
CA SER A 21 16.35 25.36 -37.14
C SER A 21 15.76 24.75 -38.40
N LYS A 22 15.87 25.50 -39.50
CA LYS A 22 15.65 25.03 -40.86
C LYS A 22 16.91 24.29 -41.29
N ASN A 23 16.74 23.09 -41.85
CA ASN A 23 17.35 22.78 -43.14
C ASN A 23 16.54 21.69 -43.85
N SER A 24 16.33 21.95 -45.13
CA SER A 24 15.59 21.21 -46.15
C SER A 24 16.28 19.92 -46.57
N SER A 25 15.52 18.86 -46.86
CA SER A 25 15.24 18.43 -48.24
C SER A 25 14.23 17.29 -48.25
N GLU A 26 13.42 17.27 -49.30
CA GLU A 26 12.46 16.22 -49.66
C GLU A 26 13.15 14.86 -49.81
N ASP A 27 12.49 13.78 -49.38
CA ASP A 27 12.27 12.60 -50.25
C ASP A 27 11.31 11.61 -49.59
N THR A 28 10.17 11.42 -50.25
CA THR A 28 9.22 10.33 -50.04
C THR A 28 9.68 9.10 -50.83
N ALA A 29 10.08 8.01 -50.16
CA ALA A 29 9.85 6.62 -50.61
C ALA A 29 10.45 5.60 -49.62
N THR A 30 9.58 4.72 -49.13
CA THR A 30 9.81 3.27 -48.91
C THR A 30 11.18 2.78 -48.42
N LEU A 31 11.25 2.18 -47.24
CA LEU A 31 11.47 0.73 -47.13
C LEU A 31 11.28 0.25 -45.68
N ALA A 32 10.54 -0.85 -45.59
CA ALA A 32 10.39 -1.67 -44.40
C ALA A 32 11.74 -2.29 -43.96
N ALA A 33 11.70 -2.86 -42.75
CA ALA A 33 12.64 -3.80 -42.15
C ALA A 33 13.68 -3.19 -41.20
N LEU A 34 13.40 -3.30 -39.90
CA LEU A 34 14.39 -3.83 -38.96
C LEU A 34 13.72 -4.40 -37.70
N VAL A 35 12.95 -5.47 -37.85
CA VAL A 35 12.68 -6.44 -36.76
C VAL A 35 12.68 -7.83 -37.39
N THR A 36 13.81 -8.54 -37.28
CA THR A 36 13.85 -10.00 -37.42
C THR A 36 15.06 -10.55 -36.65
N SER A 37 14.73 -11.15 -35.51
CA SER A 37 15.17 -12.48 -35.04
C SER A 37 16.52 -13.03 -35.53
N ASN A 38 17.51 -13.05 -34.62
CA ASN A 38 18.60 -14.01 -34.68
C ASN A 38 18.23 -15.25 -33.86
N ALA A 39 17.76 -16.29 -34.54
CA ALA A 39 17.71 -17.65 -34.02
C ALA A 39 18.08 -18.60 -35.17
N ALA A 40 19.33 -19.09 -35.17
CA ALA A 40 19.72 -20.37 -35.77
C ALA A 40 21.21 -20.64 -35.54
N THR A 41 21.51 -21.47 -34.54
CA THR A 41 22.66 -22.39 -34.62
C THR A 41 22.19 -23.74 -34.07
N GLN A 42 21.74 -24.60 -34.97
CA GLN A 42 21.59 -26.04 -34.74
C GLN A 42 22.91 -26.72 -35.11
N GLY A 43 23.38 -27.61 -34.24
CA GLY A 43 24.49 -28.50 -34.55
C GLY A 43 24.80 -29.44 -33.40
N CYS A 44 24.08 -30.56 -33.32
CA CYS A 44 24.68 -31.88 -33.13
C CYS A 44 23.62 -32.98 -33.33
N ILE A 45 24.01 -33.95 -34.15
CA ILE A 45 23.29 -35.15 -34.60
C ILE A 45 24.07 -36.34 -34.03
N GLY A 46 23.40 -37.37 -33.51
CA GLY A 46 24.01 -38.69 -33.29
C GLY A 46 23.86 -39.27 -31.88
N THR A 47 23.60 -40.58 -31.84
CA THR A 47 23.33 -41.43 -30.69
C THR A 47 24.57 -41.68 -29.82
N ASP A 48 24.53 -41.21 -28.57
CA ASP A 48 25.06 -41.84 -27.34
C ASP A 48 25.46 -40.76 -26.31
N CYS A 49 24.56 -40.48 -25.38
CA CYS A 49 24.89 -40.02 -24.03
C CYS A 49 23.81 -40.58 -23.09
N VAL A 50 23.91 -41.87 -22.76
CA VAL A 50 23.08 -42.57 -21.78
C VAL A 50 23.76 -42.52 -20.39
N ARG A 51 22.92 -42.29 -19.37
CA ARG A 51 23.09 -42.57 -17.91
C ARG A 51 24.08 -41.69 -17.13
N SER A 52 23.80 -41.24 -15.90
CA SER A 52 22.82 -41.64 -14.86
C SER A 52 22.74 -40.49 -13.84
N GLY A 53 21.57 -40.17 -13.27
CA GLY A 53 21.33 -40.60 -11.90
C GLY A 53 20.39 -39.66 -11.13
N ALA A 54 19.26 -40.24 -10.69
CA ALA A 54 18.48 -39.94 -9.49
C ALA A 54 17.69 -38.61 -9.36
N ALA A 55 16.37 -38.78 -9.51
CA ALA A 55 15.30 -38.32 -8.62
C ALA A 55 15.02 -36.82 -8.48
N THR A 56 13.99 -36.34 -9.19
CA THR A 56 13.01 -35.41 -8.60
C THR A 56 11.63 -35.58 -9.24
N ARG A 57 10.69 -35.74 -8.31
CA ARG A 57 9.23 -35.67 -8.37
C ARG A 57 8.70 -34.66 -9.41
N ASP A 58 7.82 -35.17 -10.27
CA ASP A 58 6.98 -34.39 -11.17
C ASP A 58 6.13 -33.36 -10.42
N SER A 59 6.23 -32.11 -10.83
CA SER A 59 5.10 -31.18 -10.92
C SER A 59 5.56 -29.93 -11.66
N ASN A 60 5.47 -29.99 -12.99
CA ASN A 60 5.35 -28.80 -13.82
C ASN A 60 3.85 -28.45 -13.86
N PRO A 61 3.49 -27.17 -13.71
CA PRO A 61 2.94 -26.51 -14.87
C PRO A 61 3.73 -25.25 -15.19
N ALA A 62 4.30 -25.25 -16.39
CA ALA A 62 4.93 -24.09 -16.98
C ALA A 62 3.86 -23.03 -17.28
N ALA A 63 4.06 -21.86 -16.68
CA ALA A 63 4.08 -20.56 -17.33
C ALA A 63 2.98 -20.27 -18.38
N ILE A 64 1.97 -19.52 -17.95
CA ILE A 64 1.46 -18.39 -18.73
C ILE A 64 2.00 -17.15 -18.03
N SER A 65 3.14 -16.65 -18.51
CA SER A 65 3.68 -15.36 -18.11
C SER A 65 2.94 -14.27 -18.88
N THR A 66 1.99 -13.60 -18.23
CA THR A 66 1.58 -12.25 -18.61
C THR A 66 2.53 -11.29 -17.90
N ASN A 67 3.02 -10.29 -18.63
CA ASN A 67 3.98 -9.30 -18.17
C ASN A 67 3.45 -8.52 -16.94
N ASN A 68 3.80 -8.96 -15.73
CA ASN A 68 3.50 -8.29 -14.47
C ASN A 68 4.49 -7.13 -14.27
N ILE A 69 4.00 -5.89 -14.31
CA ILE A 69 4.76 -4.70 -13.86
C ILE A 69 4.50 -4.43 -12.37
N LEU A 70 4.46 -5.49 -11.56
CA LEU A 70 4.55 -5.40 -10.11
C LEU A 70 5.55 -6.45 -9.63
N PRO A 71 6.38 -6.15 -8.61
CA PRO A 71 7.26 -7.17 -8.04
C PRO A 71 6.39 -8.34 -7.56
N ASP A 72 6.59 -9.53 -8.13
CA ASP A 72 5.92 -10.75 -7.69
C ASP A 72 6.31 -11.00 -6.23
N PHE A 73 5.40 -10.67 -5.31
CA PHE A 73 5.52 -11.10 -3.93
C PHE A 73 5.20 -12.59 -3.89
N PRO A 74 6.08 -13.44 -3.34
CA PRO A 74 5.76 -14.84 -3.17
C PRO A 74 4.56 -14.96 -2.21
N ASP A 75 3.53 -15.71 -2.61
CA ASP A 75 2.37 -16.07 -1.78
C ASP A 75 2.72 -17.05 -0.62
N GLU A 76 4.01 -17.26 -0.37
CA GLU A 76 4.54 -18.16 0.66
C GLU A 76 4.57 -17.46 2.04
N PRO A 77 4.21 -18.15 3.14
CA PRO A 77 4.28 -17.59 4.49
C PRO A 77 5.72 -17.16 4.85
N ALA A 78 5.93 -15.86 5.09
CA ALA A 78 7.24 -15.33 5.47
C ALA A 78 7.13 -14.26 6.56
N TYR A 79 8.19 -14.09 7.37
CA TYR A 79 8.22 -12.97 8.30
C TYR A 79 8.68 -11.70 7.58
N TYR A 80 7.94 -10.61 7.77
CA TYR A 80 8.24 -9.34 7.12
C TYR A 80 8.70 -8.27 8.09
N VAL A 81 9.53 -7.36 7.57
CA VAL A 81 9.92 -6.12 8.23
C VAL A 81 9.68 -4.92 7.33
N PHE A 82 9.40 -3.77 7.91
CA PHE A 82 9.36 -2.49 7.20
C PHE A 82 9.84 -1.36 8.09
N VAL A 83 10.27 -0.26 7.45
CA VAL A 83 10.71 0.95 8.13
C VAL A 83 9.63 2.00 7.98
N THR A 84 9.24 2.62 9.09
CA THR A 84 8.22 3.68 9.08
C THR A 84 8.77 5.00 8.57
N ASP A 85 7.87 5.96 8.41
CA ASP A 85 8.20 7.38 8.29
C ASP A 85 8.76 7.96 9.61
N GLN A 86 9.05 9.27 9.57
CA GLN A 86 9.78 9.97 10.62
C GLN A 86 8.98 10.09 11.92
N HIS A 87 9.67 9.85 13.04
CA HIS A 87 9.13 10.05 14.38
C HIS A 87 10.17 10.67 15.32
N ASN A 88 9.69 11.44 16.31
CA ASN A 88 10.52 12.27 17.19
C ASN A 88 11.10 11.53 18.43
N GLY A 89 10.90 10.21 18.51
CA GLY A 89 11.34 9.37 19.63
C GLY A 89 10.37 9.29 20.83
N ASP A 90 9.22 9.98 20.78
CA ASP A 90 8.21 10.00 21.85
C ASP A 90 6.94 9.24 21.46
N TRP A 91 6.90 7.94 21.75
CA TRP A 91 5.72 7.12 21.48
C TRP A 91 4.77 7.02 22.66
N LYS A 92 4.87 7.91 23.65
CA LYS A 92 3.89 7.93 24.73
C LYS A 92 2.51 8.28 24.18
N ALA A 93 1.55 7.37 24.34
CA ALA A 93 0.14 7.63 24.03
C ALA A 93 -0.61 8.04 25.30
N SER A 94 -1.69 8.83 25.18
CA SER A 94 -2.49 9.30 26.33
C SER A 94 -2.97 8.19 27.27
N PHE A 95 -3.13 6.97 26.76
CA PHE A 95 -3.56 5.78 27.53
C PHE A 95 -2.44 4.76 27.79
N HIS A 96 -1.25 4.94 27.24
CA HIS A 96 -0.09 4.07 27.44
C HIS A 96 1.14 4.91 27.76
N LEU A 97 1.51 4.97 29.04
CA LEU A 97 2.69 5.70 29.50
C LEU A 97 4.02 5.05 29.05
N ASN A 98 3.95 3.85 28.45
CA ASN A 98 5.09 3.06 27.99
C ASN A 98 5.37 3.32 26.50
N GLY A 99 6.54 3.88 26.19
CA GLY A 99 6.98 4.17 24.83
C GLY A 99 7.10 2.93 23.94
N ILE A 100 7.46 1.76 24.48
CA ILE A 100 7.53 0.51 23.71
C ILE A 100 6.15 0.09 23.21
N VAL A 101 5.11 0.18 24.05
CA VAL A 101 3.73 -0.17 23.67
C VAL A 101 3.21 0.79 22.61
N GLY A 102 3.48 2.09 22.75
CA GLY A 102 3.12 3.06 21.73
C GLY A 102 3.88 2.89 20.42
N ALA A 103 5.14 2.47 20.46
CA ALA A 103 5.93 2.17 19.26
C ALA A 103 5.37 0.93 18.53
N ASP A 104 4.92 -0.09 19.26
CA ASP A 104 4.20 -1.22 18.67
C ASP A 104 2.88 -0.75 18.03
N ALA A 105 2.10 0.08 18.72
CA ALA A 105 0.87 0.65 18.16
C ALA A 105 1.15 1.47 16.89
N TYR A 106 2.23 2.25 16.88
CA TYR A 106 2.70 2.98 15.72
C TYR A 106 3.05 2.04 14.56
N CYS A 107 3.76 0.94 14.82
CA CYS A 107 4.00 -0.08 13.80
C CYS A 107 2.70 -0.66 13.24
N ASN A 108 1.74 -0.98 14.10
CA ASN A 108 0.47 -1.56 13.65
C ASN A 108 -0.39 -0.56 12.85
N SER A 109 -0.28 0.75 13.12
CA SER A 109 -0.99 1.78 12.34
C SER A 109 -0.30 2.12 11.00
N HIS A 110 0.97 1.76 10.82
CA HIS A 110 1.76 2.01 9.61
C HIS A 110 2.08 0.74 8.82
N MET A 111 1.37 -0.36 9.10
CA MET A 111 1.52 -1.62 8.38
C MET A 111 1.32 -1.42 6.87
N PRO A 112 2.26 -1.91 6.02
CA PRO A 112 2.11 -1.84 4.57
C PRO A 112 0.87 -2.58 4.06
N ASP A 113 0.20 -1.98 3.08
CA ASP A 113 -1.06 -2.43 2.50
C ASP A 113 -1.01 -3.81 1.84
N ASN A 114 0.19 -4.19 1.40
CA ASN A 114 0.46 -5.49 0.78
C ASN A 114 0.61 -6.62 1.81
N LEU A 115 0.43 -6.37 3.11
CA LEU A 115 0.49 -7.41 4.15
C LEU A 115 -0.93 -7.74 4.63
N ARG A 116 -1.35 -9.01 4.47
CA ARG A 116 -2.77 -9.41 4.61
C ARG A 116 -3.13 -9.93 6.01
N TYR A 117 -2.56 -11.07 6.38
CA TYR A 117 -2.86 -11.81 7.61
C TYR A 117 -1.67 -12.65 8.06
N GLY A 118 -1.67 -13.02 9.34
CA GLY A 118 -0.75 -13.99 9.90
C GLY A 118 -1.28 -15.39 9.65
N ASP A 119 -0.42 -16.31 9.24
CA ASP A 119 -0.75 -17.72 9.12
C ASP A 119 -0.33 -18.48 10.40
N THR A 120 -1.26 -19.25 10.96
CA THR A 120 -1.02 -20.17 12.08
C THR A 120 -1.08 -21.64 11.66
N GLY A 121 -1.18 -21.92 10.36
CA GLY A 121 -1.37 -23.26 9.79
C GLY A 121 -2.80 -23.78 9.83
N SER A 122 -3.71 -23.08 10.53
CA SER A 122 -5.13 -23.48 10.65
C SER A 122 -6.13 -22.33 10.65
N GLN A 123 -5.69 -21.08 10.85
CA GLN A 123 -6.53 -19.88 10.88
C GLN A 123 -5.74 -18.64 10.43
N PHE A 124 -6.40 -17.78 9.66
CA PHE A 124 -5.92 -16.44 9.33
C PHE A 124 -6.26 -15.48 10.47
N ILE A 125 -5.23 -14.92 11.13
CA ILE A 125 -5.39 -13.99 12.25
C ILE A 125 -4.84 -12.60 11.91
N PRO A 126 -5.34 -11.52 12.55
CA PRO A 126 -4.77 -10.19 12.40
C PRO A 126 -3.26 -10.20 12.69
N ILE A 127 -2.47 -9.66 11.77
CA ILE A 127 -1.02 -9.53 11.98
C ILE A 127 -0.80 -8.44 13.01
N SER A 128 0.03 -8.74 14.01
CA SER A 128 0.60 -7.71 14.86
C SER A 128 2.07 -7.49 14.48
N PHE A 129 2.49 -6.24 14.45
CA PHE A 129 3.88 -5.83 14.38
C PHE A 129 4.36 -5.35 15.74
N LYS A 130 5.65 -5.58 16.01
CA LYS A 130 6.36 -4.95 17.12
C LYS A 130 7.53 -4.13 16.61
N ALA A 131 7.81 -3.03 17.30
CA ALA A 131 8.94 -2.17 17.02
C ALA A 131 10.26 -2.82 17.49
N MET A 132 11.28 -2.84 16.64
CA MET A 132 12.65 -3.17 17.05
C MET A 132 13.25 -1.96 17.77
N LEU A 133 12.89 -1.83 19.05
CA LEU A 133 13.19 -0.70 19.91
C LEU A 133 13.39 -1.23 21.34
N VAL A 134 14.50 -0.95 22.00
CA VAL A 134 14.77 -1.47 23.36
C VAL A 134 14.79 -0.36 24.40
N ASP A 135 14.36 -0.69 25.60
CA ASP A 135 14.38 0.18 26.79
C ASP A 135 14.90 -0.54 28.04
N GLU A 136 15.47 -1.74 27.86
CA GLU A 136 15.99 -2.64 28.90
C GLU A 136 14.92 -3.27 29.81
N THR A 137 13.86 -2.52 30.15
CA THR A 137 12.83 -2.93 31.11
C THR A 137 11.68 -3.71 30.47
N HIS A 138 11.14 -3.22 29.36
CA HIS A 138 10.00 -3.83 28.67
C HIS A 138 10.42 -4.60 27.41
N ARG A 139 11.54 -4.21 26.79
CA ARG A 139 12.10 -4.91 25.64
C ARG A 139 13.63 -4.91 25.66
N ARG A 140 14.23 -6.10 25.51
CA ARG A 140 15.68 -6.33 25.47
C ARG A 140 16.05 -7.47 24.52
N ALA A 141 17.13 -7.28 23.77
CA ALA A 141 17.69 -8.25 22.82
C ALA A 141 18.74 -9.17 23.45
N SER A 142 19.61 -8.62 24.31
CA SER A 142 20.71 -9.36 24.94
C SER A 142 21.18 -8.64 26.20
N VAL A 143 21.61 -9.39 27.21
CA VAL A 143 22.32 -8.84 28.39
C VAL A 143 23.81 -8.80 28.12
N THR A 144 24.35 -9.88 27.54
CA THR A 144 25.76 -10.02 27.18
C THR A 144 25.94 -9.80 25.67
N ALA A 145 27.01 -9.12 25.27
CA ALA A 145 27.32 -8.83 23.87
C ALA A 145 27.19 -10.06 22.95
N ASN A 146 26.32 -9.95 21.95
CA ASN A 146 26.04 -10.94 20.89
C ASN A 146 25.55 -12.32 21.37
N GLN A 147 25.14 -12.50 22.63
CA GLN A 147 24.74 -13.81 23.15
C GLN A 147 23.24 -14.12 22.97
N GLY A 148 22.40 -13.10 22.87
CA GLY A 148 20.94 -13.23 22.87
C GLY A 148 20.39 -13.78 24.19
N ASP A 149 21.12 -13.58 25.29
CA ASP A 149 20.75 -14.02 26.63
C ASP A 149 19.84 -13.00 27.33
N GLY A 150 18.96 -13.49 28.20
CA GLY A 150 18.06 -12.62 28.97
C GLY A 150 17.06 -11.81 28.13
N GLN A 151 16.72 -12.26 26.92
CA GLN A 151 15.72 -11.60 26.06
C GLN A 151 14.41 -11.33 26.79
N THR A 152 13.86 -10.13 26.60
CA THR A 152 12.55 -9.74 27.14
C THR A 152 11.74 -9.13 26.00
N ASN A 153 10.54 -9.67 25.76
CA ASN A 153 9.62 -9.22 24.70
C ASN A 153 10.31 -9.00 23.33
N TRP A 154 11.28 -9.87 23.00
CA TRP A 154 12.11 -9.72 21.80
C TRP A 154 11.30 -9.97 20.53
N VAL A 155 11.63 -9.23 19.47
CA VAL A 155 10.78 -9.11 18.27
C VAL A 155 11.11 -10.11 17.17
N PHE A 156 12.33 -10.63 17.15
CA PHE A 156 12.78 -11.58 16.13
C PHE A 156 12.76 -13.01 16.66
N LYS A 157 12.36 -13.96 15.80
CA LYS A 157 12.33 -15.39 16.09
C LYS A 157 13.68 -16.04 15.74
N PRO A 158 14.10 -17.11 16.44
CA PRO A 158 15.28 -17.89 16.07
C PRO A 158 15.20 -18.54 14.68
N ASN A 159 16.33 -18.65 14.00
CA ASN A 159 16.49 -19.38 12.72
C ASN A 159 15.43 -19.02 11.66
N THR A 160 15.04 -17.75 11.61
CA THR A 160 13.89 -17.29 10.82
C THR A 160 14.34 -16.34 9.73
N GLN A 161 13.84 -16.55 8.52
CA GLN A 161 14.04 -15.64 7.40
C GLN A 161 13.13 -14.41 7.53
N TYR A 162 13.73 -13.24 7.44
CA TYR A 162 13.01 -11.96 7.40
C TYR A 162 13.15 -11.31 6.04
N ARG A 163 12.03 -10.92 5.46
CA ARG A 163 11.92 -10.27 4.16
C ARG A 163 11.46 -8.82 4.30
N ARG A 164 11.83 -7.99 3.35
CA ARG A 164 11.41 -6.59 3.32
C ARG A 164 10.01 -6.47 2.73
N ALA A 165 9.13 -5.75 3.41
CA ALA A 165 7.74 -5.63 3.00
C ALA A 165 7.55 -4.92 1.66
N THR A 166 8.49 -4.05 1.26
CA THR A 166 8.33 -3.22 0.05
C THR A 166 8.60 -3.97 -1.24
N ASP A 167 9.41 -5.03 -1.22
CA ASP A 167 9.88 -5.73 -2.43
C ASP A 167 10.07 -7.25 -2.25
N GLY A 168 9.79 -7.80 -1.07
CA GLY A 168 9.88 -9.24 -0.81
C GLY A 168 11.31 -9.79 -0.69
N GLN A 169 12.32 -8.94 -0.82
CA GLN A 169 13.73 -9.36 -0.80
C GLN A 169 14.12 -9.90 0.58
N LEU A 170 14.92 -10.96 0.60
CA LEU A 170 15.48 -11.53 1.82
C LEU A 170 16.44 -10.52 2.45
N ILE A 171 16.16 -10.11 3.68
CA ILE A 171 17.06 -9.24 4.46
C ILE A 171 18.11 -10.08 5.16
N THR A 172 17.67 -11.09 5.91
CA THR A 172 18.55 -11.90 6.74
C THR A 172 17.87 -13.18 7.18
N THR A 173 18.67 -14.13 7.65
CA THR A 173 18.21 -15.25 8.49
C THR A 173 18.78 -15.04 9.88
N THR A 174 17.92 -14.95 10.89
CA THR A 174 18.38 -14.82 12.27
C THR A 174 19.11 -16.07 12.74
N ASN A 175 20.01 -15.91 13.71
CA ASN A 175 20.68 -17.04 14.34
C ASN A 175 19.74 -17.83 15.28
N SER A 176 20.27 -18.85 15.96
CA SER A 176 19.54 -19.70 16.91
C SER A 176 19.02 -18.96 18.16
N LYS A 177 19.37 -17.68 18.32
CA LYS A 177 18.91 -16.80 19.40
C LYS A 177 17.97 -15.69 18.90
N GLY A 178 17.64 -15.67 17.61
CA GLY A 178 16.81 -14.62 17.04
C GLY A 178 17.53 -13.28 16.91
N LEU A 179 18.87 -13.25 16.92
CA LEU A 179 19.64 -12.04 16.57
C LEU A 179 20.00 -12.08 15.08
N ILE A 180 20.09 -10.90 14.47
CA ILE A 180 20.50 -10.78 13.07
C ILE A 180 22.03 -10.89 13.00
N PRO A 181 22.59 -11.88 12.27
CA PRO A 181 24.02 -11.88 11.96
C PRO A 181 24.33 -10.77 10.95
N PHE A 182 25.48 -10.12 11.14
CA PHE A 182 26.00 -9.12 10.21
C PHE A 182 27.23 -9.69 9.45
N PRO A 183 27.39 -9.36 8.15
CA PRO A 183 26.50 -8.51 7.35
C PRO A 183 25.19 -9.22 6.96
N MET A 184 24.12 -8.43 6.81
CA MET A 184 22.84 -8.87 6.25
C MET A 184 22.95 -9.12 4.74
N VAL A 185 22.02 -9.90 4.18
CA VAL A 185 21.91 -10.13 2.73
C VAL A 185 21.46 -8.87 2.02
N ASN A 186 20.45 -8.19 2.55
CA ASN A 186 19.96 -6.89 2.10
C ASN A 186 19.72 -5.97 3.31
N SER A 187 19.67 -4.66 3.09
CA SER A 187 19.37 -3.64 4.10
C SER A 187 17.88 -3.61 4.49
N PHE A 188 17.48 -3.04 5.63
CA PHE A 188 16.05 -2.97 5.99
C PHE A 188 15.17 -2.13 5.04
N THR A 189 15.76 -1.20 4.29
CA THR A 189 15.09 -0.45 3.21
C THR A 189 15.92 -0.44 1.94
N ALA A 190 15.24 -0.40 0.79
CA ALA A 190 15.85 -0.18 -0.52
C ALA A 190 15.98 1.32 -0.87
N SER A 191 15.48 2.23 0.00
CA SER A 191 15.56 3.66 -0.24
C SER A 191 17.03 4.13 -0.33
N PRO A 192 17.40 4.87 -1.39
CA PRO A 192 18.74 5.42 -1.52
C PRO A 192 18.97 6.61 -0.56
N TYR A 193 17.91 7.14 0.04
CA TYR A 193 18.00 8.23 1.01
C TYR A 193 18.40 7.72 2.39
N TYR A 194 19.00 8.58 3.21
CA TYR A 194 19.35 8.22 4.58
C TYR A 194 18.09 8.06 5.43
N HIS A 195 17.72 6.80 5.73
CA HIS A 195 16.62 6.49 6.63
C HIS A 195 17.18 5.95 7.94
N GLY A 196 17.15 6.79 8.98
CA GLY A 196 17.50 6.37 10.32
C GLY A 196 16.39 5.51 10.93
N ILE A 197 16.74 4.64 11.85
CA ILE A 197 15.77 3.95 12.72
C ILE A 197 16.19 4.09 14.17
N TRP A 198 15.27 4.49 15.04
CA TRP A 198 15.49 4.43 16.48
C TRP A 198 15.57 2.98 16.94
N THR A 199 16.55 2.64 17.78
CA THR A 199 16.76 1.25 18.24
C THR A 199 17.01 1.16 19.74
N GLY A 200 17.81 2.06 20.31
CA GLY A 200 18.29 1.91 21.69
C GLY A 200 19.38 0.84 21.87
N LEU A 201 19.89 0.27 20.78
CA LEU A 201 20.86 -0.83 20.81
C LEU A 201 22.29 -0.34 20.62
N ASN A 202 23.23 -1.00 21.29
CA ASN A 202 24.63 -1.04 20.90
C ASN A 202 24.83 -1.95 19.66
N PRO A 203 25.97 -1.84 18.95
CA PRO A 203 26.22 -2.66 17.75
C PRO A 203 26.39 -4.16 18.04
N ASP A 204 26.36 -4.56 19.31
CA ASP A 204 26.51 -5.92 19.82
C ASP A 204 25.22 -6.48 20.45
N TRP A 205 24.07 -5.87 20.13
CA TRP A 205 22.74 -6.25 20.65
C TRP A 205 22.50 -5.99 22.14
N THR A 206 23.44 -5.38 22.87
CA THR A 206 23.13 -4.90 24.23
C THR A 206 22.33 -3.60 24.17
N THR A 207 21.53 -3.32 25.20
CA THR A 207 20.81 -2.04 25.30
C THR A 207 21.78 -0.94 25.74
N ILE A 208 21.66 0.28 25.18
CA ILE A 208 22.40 1.42 25.72
C ILE A 208 21.95 1.66 27.18
N PRO A 209 22.86 1.89 28.14
CA PRO A 209 22.51 2.07 29.55
C PRO A 209 21.70 3.35 29.75
N GLN A 210 20.87 3.38 30.82
CA GLN A 210 20.20 4.63 31.20
C GLN A 210 21.23 5.57 31.80
N ILE A 211 21.48 6.69 31.13
CA ILE A 211 22.33 7.75 31.66
C ILE A 211 21.43 8.93 32.00
N GLU A 212 21.44 9.35 33.26
CA GLU A 212 20.77 10.54 33.76
C GLU A 212 21.82 11.49 34.35
N PHE A 213 22.44 12.37 33.57
CA PHE A 213 23.32 13.41 34.11
C PHE A 213 23.51 14.61 33.15
N PRO A 214 23.67 15.82 33.68
CA PRO A 214 22.65 16.55 34.43
C PRO A 214 21.47 17.03 33.53
N TYR A 215 21.47 16.79 32.21
CA TYR A 215 20.39 17.27 31.31
C TYR A 215 20.09 16.39 30.08
N LEU A 216 20.71 15.20 29.92
CA LEU A 216 20.42 14.32 28.80
C LEU A 216 19.91 12.97 29.31
N LYS A 217 18.66 12.64 28.97
CA LYS A 217 18.09 11.31 29.16
C LYS A 217 18.40 10.45 27.93
N SER A 218 19.07 9.32 28.11
CA SER A 218 19.26 8.35 27.03
C SER A 218 17.94 7.66 26.65
N ARG A 219 17.87 7.11 25.43
CA ARG A 219 16.67 6.45 24.88
C ARG A 219 15.42 7.33 24.89
N CYS A 220 15.57 8.65 24.82
CA CYS A 220 14.43 9.56 24.84
C CYS A 220 13.50 9.38 26.06
N ASN A 221 14.10 9.16 27.24
CA ASN A 221 13.39 8.78 28.48
C ASN A 221 12.56 7.50 28.28
N ASP A 222 13.21 6.41 27.85
CA ASP A 222 12.52 5.16 27.48
C ASP A 222 11.37 5.39 26.51
N TRP A 223 11.66 6.24 25.53
CA TRP A 223 10.80 6.54 24.40
C TRP A 223 9.46 7.15 24.79
N SER A 224 9.41 7.78 25.96
CA SER A 224 8.23 8.41 26.54
C SER A 224 8.29 9.94 26.58
N SER A 225 9.32 10.52 25.95
CA SER A 225 9.46 11.95 25.77
C SER A 225 10.30 12.25 24.54
N ASN A 226 10.17 13.45 24.00
CA ASN A 226 11.03 13.92 22.91
C ASN A 226 12.29 14.65 23.45
N ILE A 227 12.67 14.43 24.71
CA ILE A 227 13.78 15.10 25.40
C ILE A 227 14.96 14.13 25.56
N GLY A 228 16.19 14.65 25.43
CA GLY A 228 17.42 13.90 25.65
C GLY A 228 18.03 13.40 24.34
N VAL A 229 18.59 12.19 24.36
CA VAL A 229 19.19 11.55 23.18
C VAL A 229 18.72 10.10 23.04
N GLY A 230 18.57 9.63 21.81
CA GLY A 230 18.32 8.23 21.48
C GLY A 230 19.45 7.66 20.65
N ARG A 231 19.62 6.34 20.68
CA ARG A 231 20.51 5.63 19.75
C ARG A 231 19.73 5.22 18.51
N TYR A 232 20.28 5.52 17.33
CA TYR A 232 19.70 5.14 16.05
C TYR A 232 20.70 4.35 15.19
N GLY A 233 20.19 3.58 14.24
CA GLY A 233 20.95 2.90 13.17
C GLY A 233 20.53 3.37 11.77
N HIS A 234 21.24 2.94 10.73
CA HIS A 234 20.91 3.26 9.34
C HIS A 234 20.19 2.10 8.64
N SER A 235 18.93 2.28 8.27
CA SER A 235 18.17 1.17 7.67
C SER A 235 18.59 0.78 6.25
N ASN A 236 19.40 1.59 5.57
CA ASN A 236 19.87 1.36 4.20
C ASN A 236 21.27 0.75 4.09
N VAL A 237 21.83 0.20 5.18
CA VAL A 237 23.11 -0.52 5.20
C VAL A 237 22.95 -1.94 5.72
N THR A 238 23.98 -2.78 5.54
CA THR A 238 23.93 -4.22 5.85
C THR A 238 24.84 -4.64 7.00
N ASP A 239 25.71 -3.78 7.50
CA ASP A 239 26.57 -4.07 8.66
C ASP A 239 25.86 -3.73 9.99
N ASN A 240 26.58 -3.84 11.11
CA ASN A 240 26.03 -3.55 12.44
C ASN A 240 25.63 -2.08 12.66
N THR A 241 26.05 -1.16 11.77
CA THR A 241 25.58 0.23 11.81
C THR A 241 24.10 0.34 11.41
N ALA A 242 23.53 -0.73 10.86
CA ALA A 242 22.09 -0.85 10.63
C ALA A 242 21.26 -0.75 11.91
N ILE A 243 21.81 -1.19 13.05
CA ILE A 243 21.12 -1.13 14.35
C ILE A 243 21.72 -0.09 15.30
N SER A 244 22.97 0.33 15.12
CA SER A 244 23.63 1.29 16.02
C SER A 244 24.70 2.10 15.31
N LYS A 245 24.44 3.39 15.09
CA LYS A 245 25.39 4.35 14.53
C LYS A 245 25.94 5.31 15.59
N ARG A 246 25.07 6.14 16.16
CA ARG A 246 25.43 7.17 17.14
C ARG A 246 24.19 7.64 17.90
N ASP A 247 24.42 8.39 18.97
CA ASP A 247 23.35 9.09 19.68
C ASP A 247 22.93 10.36 18.94
N LEU A 248 21.63 10.66 18.97
CA LEU A 248 21.07 11.88 18.39
C LEU A 248 19.99 12.46 19.31
N ALA A 249 19.85 13.78 19.33
CA ALA A 249 18.85 14.45 20.14
C ALA A 249 17.43 13.97 19.80
N CYS A 250 16.68 13.61 20.83
CA CYS A 250 15.24 13.39 20.71
C CYS A 250 14.61 14.72 20.28
N SER A 251 13.48 14.70 19.55
CA SER A 251 12.92 15.88 18.85
C SER A 251 13.75 16.47 17.70
N SER A 252 14.95 15.95 17.40
CA SER A 252 15.69 16.47 16.26
C SER A 252 14.94 16.17 14.95
N THR A 253 14.50 17.22 14.29
CA THR A 253 14.27 17.26 12.84
C THR A 253 15.55 17.68 12.09
N LEU A 254 16.65 17.91 12.83
CA LEU A 254 17.87 18.62 12.43
C LEU A 254 19.13 17.73 12.39
N ALA A 255 19.09 16.58 11.73
CA ALA A 255 20.34 15.93 11.28
C ALA A 255 20.40 15.99 9.75
N ASP A 256 20.65 17.21 9.29
CA ASP A 256 20.64 17.65 7.89
C ASP A 256 19.28 17.41 7.23
N ALA A 257 18.97 18.05 6.11
CA ALA A 257 17.67 17.91 5.42
C ALA A 257 17.40 16.48 4.84
N SER A 258 18.04 15.45 5.39
CA SER A 258 18.18 14.10 4.83
C SER A 258 17.90 12.95 5.81
N THR A 259 17.92 13.12 7.15
CA THR A 259 17.65 11.99 8.07
C THR A 259 16.24 12.01 8.66
N LYS A 260 15.30 11.40 7.93
CA LYS A 260 14.02 10.97 8.50
C LYS A 260 14.29 9.73 9.36
N ILE A 261 14.07 9.83 10.68
CA ILE A 261 14.29 8.69 11.60
C ILE A 261 12.95 8.07 11.96
N GLY A 262 12.70 6.86 11.48
CA GLY A 262 11.53 6.07 11.82
C GLY A 262 11.85 4.97 12.83
N ILE A 263 11.11 3.87 12.75
CA ILE A 263 11.38 2.62 13.47
C ILE A 263 11.30 1.44 12.52
N LEU A 264 12.00 0.37 12.89
CA LEU A 264 11.86 -0.92 12.20
C LEU A 264 10.73 -1.71 12.85
N CYS A 265 9.72 -2.06 12.05
CA CYS A 265 8.57 -2.85 12.47
C CYS A 265 8.74 -4.30 12.03
N VAL A 266 8.50 -5.25 12.94
CA VAL A 266 8.76 -6.68 12.75
C VAL A 266 7.48 -7.49 12.94
N ALA A 267 7.10 -8.27 11.94
CA ALA A 267 5.94 -9.16 12.01
C ALA A 267 6.11 -10.21 13.12
N GLN A 268 5.04 -10.47 13.87
CA GLN A 268 5.07 -11.44 14.97
C GLN A 268 4.66 -12.87 14.57
N TRP A 269 4.06 -13.02 13.39
CA TRP A 269 3.67 -14.28 12.75
C TRP A 269 4.17 -14.29 11.31
N PRO A 270 4.33 -15.46 10.68
CA PRO A 270 4.55 -15.49 9.24
C PRO A 270 3.33 -14.88 8.56
N VAL A 271 3.59 -14.00 7.60
CA VAL A 271 2.60 -13.21 6.88
C VAL A 271 2.57 -13.71 5.45
N VAL A 272 1.36 -13.76 4.90
CA VAL A 272 1.15 -13.90 3.46
C VAL A 272 0.82 -12.52 2.90
N PRO A 273 1.63 -11.99 1.95
CA PRO A 273 1.32 -10.76 1.27
C PRO A 273 0.01 -10.84 0.48
N ARG A 274 -0.58 -9.69 0.18
CA ARG A 274 -1.73 -9.56 -0.72
C ARG A 274 -1.32 -8.80 -1.97
N ASN A 275 -1.68 -9.36 -3.12
CA ASN A 275 -1.51 -8.80 -4.45
C ASN A 275 -2.83 -8.33 -5.12
N PHE A 276 -3.93 -8.28 -4.36
CA PHE A 276 -5.25 -7.87 -4.83
C PHE A 276 -5.85 -6.79 -3.92
N LYS A 277 -6.90 -6.10 -4.38
CA LYS A 277 -7.69 -5.11 -3.63
C LYS A 277 -9.11 -5.58 -3.39
N TYR A 278 -9.76 -5.08 -2.35
CA TYR A 278 -11.14 -5.43 -2.06
C TYR A 278 -12.15 -4.46 -2.67
N LEU A 279 -13.31 -5.00 -3.01
CA LEU A 279 -14.53 -4.25 -3.29
C LEU A 279 -15.69 -4.80 -2.47
N TYR A 280 -16.58 -3.92 -2.06
CA TYR A 280 -17.81 -4.29 -1.35
C TYR A 280 -18.90 -3.26 -1.59
N GLN A 281 -20.14 -3.64 -1.30
CA GLN A 281 -21.30 -2.78 -1.49
C GLN A 281 -21.83 -2.28 -0.16
N VAL A 282 -22.25 -1.02 -0.14
CA VAL A 282 -23.02 -0.44 0.96
C VAL A 282 -24.44 -0.20 0.46
N ALA A 283 -25.41 -0.92 1.04
CA ALA A 283 -26.81 -0.91 0.62
C ALA A 283 -27.58 0.34 1.08
N GLY A 284 -28.74 0.57 0.47
CA GLY A 284 -29.81 1.40 1.06
C GLY A 284 -29.66 2.90 0.86
N MET A 285 -29.29 3.35 -0.35
CA MET A 285 -29.08 4.78 -0.61
C MET A 285 -29.88 5.29 -1.81
N ASP A 286 -30.54 6.42 -1.61
CA ASP A 286 -31.01 7.23 -2.72
C ASP A 286 -29.80 7.85 -3.47
N GLY A 287 -30.04 8.43 -4.65
CA GLY A 287 -28.99 9.04 -5.46
C GLY A 287 -28.51 10.41 -4.98
N ASP A 288 -29.06 10.94 -3.88
CA ASP A 288 -28.50 12.12 -3.19
C ASP A 288 -27.47 11.66 -2.16
N LEU A 289 -26.23 11.58 -2.63
CA LEU A 289 -25.10 11.12 -1.83
C LEU A 289 -24.48 12.25 -1.01
N SER A 290 -25.13 13.42 -0.90
CA SER A 290 -24.62 14.54 -0.14
C SER A 290 -24.61 14.22 1.37
N PHE A 291 -23.56 14.67 2.08
CA PHE A 291 -23.42 14.40 3.51
C PHE A 291 -23.13 15.69 4.26
N GLN A 292 -24.02 16.08 5.18
CA GLN A 292 -23.87 17.28 6.01
C GLN A 292 -23.58 18.57 5.20
N GLY A 293 -24.26 18.73 4.06
CA GLY A 293 -24.08 19.88 3.17
C GLY A 293 -22.79 19.86 2.35
N LYS A 294 -22.10 18.72 2.28
CA LYS A 294 -20.94 18.50 1.39
C LYS A 294 -21.38 17.85 0.06
N PRO A 295 -20.59 18.02 -1.02
CA PRO A 295 -20.91 17.47 -2.33
C PRO A 295 -21.11 15.95 -2.32
N GLY A 296 -21.88 15.44 -3.29
CA GLY A 296 -22.28 14.04 -3.34
C GLY A 296 -21.12 13.03 -3.33
N LEU A 297 -20.06 13.27 -4.11
CA LEU A 297 -18.87 12.39 -4.10
C LEU A 297 -18.17 12.33 -2.74
N TYR A 298 -18.15 13.44 -2.00
CA TYR A 298 -17.58 13.45 -0.63
C TYR A 298 -18.41 12.59 0.32
N GLY A 299 -19.74 12.70 0.24
CA GLY A 299 -20.62 11.88 1.07
C GLY A 299 -20.55 10.40 0.68
N ALA A 300 -20.49 10.07 -0.61
CA ALA A 300 -20.28 8.70 -1.10
C ALA A 300 -19.00 8.07 -0.52
N ASP A 301 -17.86 8.77 -0.60
CA ASP A 301 -16.61 8.30 -0.01
C ASP A 301 -16.70 8.21 1.52
N LYS A 302 -17.37 9.18 2.17
CA LYS A 302 -17.56 9.15 3.62
C LYS A 302 -18.37 7.92 4.05
N ILE A 303 -19.37 7.52 3.27
CA ILE A 303 -20.20 6.34 3.55
C ILE A 303 -19.37 5.06 3.43
N CYS A 304 -18.59 4.93 2.35
CA CYS A 304 -17.62 3.83 2.18
C CYS A 304 -16.59 3.71 3.31
N ASN A 305 -16.42 4.75 4.14
CA ASN A 305 -15.49 4.74 5.27
C ASN A 305 -16.16 4.74 6.64
N THR A 306 -17.47 4.96 6.71
CA THR A 306 -18.23 4.99 7.96
C THR A 306 -18.92 3.65 8.24
N ASP A 307 -19.38 2.95 7.20
CA ASP A 307 -20.05 1.65 7.37
C ASP A 307 -19.08 0.45 7.57
N ILE A 308 -17.77 0.73 7.55
CA ILE A 308 -16.72 -0.22 7.97
C ILE A 308 -16.99 -0.78 9.39
N VAL A 309 -17.70 -0.03 10.25
CA VAL A 309 -17.96 -0.39 11.64
C VAL A 309 -18.98 -1.54 11.77
N ASN A 310 -19.87 -1.74 10.80
CA ASN A 310 -20.86 -2.83 10.81
C ASN A 310 -20.39 -4.07 10.04
N ASN A 311 -19.35 -3.93 9.22
CA ASN A 311 -18.87 -4.98 8.34
C ASN A 311 -17.79 -5.84 9.03
N ARG A 312 -17.96 -7.16 8.99
CA ARG A 312 -17.30 -8.16 9.86
C ARG A 312 -15.76 -8.22 9.72
N TYR A 313 -15.14 -9.01 10.60
CA TYR A 313 -13.70 -9.21 10.88
C TYR A 313 -12.66 -8.86 9.77
N GLU A 314 -12.94 -9.09 8.47
CA GLU A 314 -12.03 -8.74 7.37
C GLU A 314 -11.84 -7.24 7.13
N LEU A 315 -12.82 -6.39 7.48
CA LEU A 315 -12.64 -4.92 7.39
C LEU A 315 -12.05 -4.33 8.67
N SER A 316 -12.14 -5.04 9.80
CA SER A 316 -11.54 -4.61 11.06
C SER A 316 -10.00 -4.59 11.04
N SER A 317 -9.38 -5.27 10.07
CA SER A 317 -7.93 -5.25 9.81
C SER A 317 -7.47 -4.05 8.97
N VAL A 318 -8.40 -3.31 8.34
CA VAL A 318 -8.13 -2.03 7.63
C VAL A 318 -8.45 -0.82 8.52
N LYS A 319 -8.94 -1.06 9.75
CA LYS A 319 -9.41 -0.07 10.74
C LYS A 319 -8.34 0.93 11.23
N GLY A 320 -7.07 0.69 10.94
CA GLY A 320 -5.95 1.60 11.22
C GLY A 320 -5.68 2.64 10.12
N LYS A 321 -6.31 2.52 8.95
CA LYS A 321 -6.12 3.44 7.84
C LYS A 321 -7.14 4.57 7.88
N ALA A 322 -6.69 5.80 7.63
CA ALA A 322 -7.61 6.91 7.41
C ALA A 322 -8.29 6.76 6.04
N ASN A 323 -9.60 6.50 6.04
CA ASN A 323 -10.45 6.39 4.84
C ASN A 323 -9.94 5.42 3.74
N PRO A 324 -9.86 4.09 4.02
CA PRO A 324 -9.28 3.12 3.08
C PRO A 324 -10.07 2.86 1.80
N PHE A 325 -11.30 3.33 1.69
CA PHE A 325 -12.17 3.07 0.53
C PHE A 325 -12.61 4.34 -0.16
N LYS A 326 -12.91 4.23 -1.46
CA LYS A 326 -13.49 5.29 -2.27
C LYS A 326 -14.69 4.74 -3.04
N ALA A 327 -15.73 5.56 -3.21
CA ALA A 327 -16.93 5.16 -3.92
C ALA A 327 -16.70 5.17 -5.44
N MET A 328 -17.01 4.06 -6.11
CA MET A 328 -16.98 3.95 -7.57
C MET A 328 -18.25 4.53 -8.19
N VAL A 329 -18.36 5.86 -8.12
CA VAL A 329 -19.47 6.64 -8.67
C VAL A 329 -18.89 7.89 -9.32
N VAL A 330 -19.35 8.27 -10.51
CA VAL A 330 -18.78 9.40 -11.28
C VAL A 330 -19.81 10.48 -11.55
N ASP A 331 -19.35 11.73 -11.69
CA ASP A 331 -20.17 12.85 -12.16
C ASP A 331 -19.65 13.42 -13.51
N GLY A 332 -18.56 12.85 -14.03
CA GLY A 332 -17.92 13.27 -15.29
C GLY A 332 -17.03 14.51 -15.17
N ILE A 333 -17.07 15.24 -14.05
CA ILE A 333 -16.38 16.51 -13.83
C ILE A 333 -15.35 16.40 -12.71
N ASN A 334 -15.78 16.04 -11.50
CA ASN A 334 -14.95 15.92 -10.32
C ASN A 334 -14.41 14.50 -10.14
N ARG A 335 -15.13 13.49 -10.67
CA ARG A 335 -14.63 12.12 -10.79
C ARG A 335 -15.02 11.54 -12.15
N ARG A 336 -14.05 10.93 -12.83
CA ARG A 336 -14.21 10.41 -14.20
C ARG A 336 -13.29 9.23 -14.46
N ALA A 337 -13.83 8.16 -15.05
CA ALA A 337 -13.08 6.96 -15.41
C ALA A 337 -12.41 7.06 -16.79
N SER A 338 -13.09 7.68 -17.76
CA SER A 338 -12.58 7.86 -19.12
C SER A 338 -13.19 9.09 -19.78
N LEU A 339 -12.42 9.76 -20.65
CA LEU A 339 -12.92 10.81 -21.53
C LEU A 339 -13.41 10.22 -22.85
N THR A 340 -12.67 9.25 -23.38
CA THR A 340 -12.97 8.50 -24.60
C THR A 340 -13.38 7.07 -24.26
N ALA A 341 -14.35 6.51 -25.00
CA ALA A 341 -14.85 5.15 -24.80
C ALA A 341 -13.73 4.12 -24.59
N ASN A 342 -13.76 3.43 -23.45
CA ASN A 342 -12.89 2.31 -23.06
C ASN A 342 -11.38 2.57 -23.02
N GLN A 343 -10.93 3.83 -23.07
CA GLN A 343 -9.49 4.15 -23.08
C GLN A 343 -8.88 4.34 -21.69
N GLY A 344 -9.69 4.76 -20.71
CA GLY A 344 -9.21 5.24 -19.41
C GLY A 344 -8.39 6.52 -19.49
N ASP A 345 -8.55 7.30 -20.57
CA ASP A 345 -7.86 8.56 -20.79
C ASP A 345 -8.52 9.69 -19.99
N GLY A 346 -7.74 10.68 -19.57
CA GLY A 346 -8.27 11.85 -18.87
C GLY A 346 -8.99 11.53 -17.55
N GLN A 347 -8.58 10.48 -16.84
CA GLN A 347 -9.09 10.14 -15.51
C GLN A 347 -8.98 11.30 -14.53
N ILE A 348 -10.03 11.50 -13.73
CA ILE A 348 -10.04 12.45 -12.62
C ILE A 348 -10.50 11.70 -11.38
N ASP A 349 -9.69 11.73 -10.32
CA ASP A 349 -9.97 11.10 -9.03
C ASP A 349 -10.47 9.64 -9.15
N TRP A 350 -9.94 8.90 -10.14
CA TRP A 350 -10.41 7.55 -10.46
C TRP A 350 -10.03 6.53 -9.38
N VAL A 351 -10.93 5.56 -9.17
CA VAL A 351 -10.91 4.71 -7.98
C VAL A 351 -10.20 3.38 -8.16
N LEU A 352 -10.15 2.85 -9.40
CA LEU A 352 -9.52 1.58 -9.71
C LEU A 352 -8.07 1.81 -10.17
N LYS A 353 -7.15 1.04 -9.60
CA LYS A 353 -5.73 1.00 -9.98
C LYS A 353 -5.50 0.14 -11.23
N PRO A 354 -4.52 0.50 -12.08
CA PRO A 354 -4.05 -0.33 -13.19
C PRO A 354 -3.58 -1.73 -12.78
N ASN A 355 -3.77 -2.72 -13.66
CA ASN A 355 -3.23 -4.08 -13.54
C ASN A 355 -3.44 -4.72 -12.16
N THR A 356 -4.59 -4.44 -11.54
CA THR A 356 -4.86 -4.82 -10.15
C THR A 356 -5.98 -5.83 -10.12
N GLU A 357 -5.74 -6.95 -9.43
CA GLU A 357 -6.78 -7.91 -9.14
C GLU A 357 -7.72 -7.35 -8.06
N TYR A 358 -9.02 -7.43 -8.28
CA TYR A 358 -10.03 -7.09 -7.30
C TYR A 358 -10.83 -8.29 -6.89
N ARG A 359 -11.11 -8.35 -5.59
CA ARG A 359 -11.91 -9.40 -4.97
C ARG A 359 -13.06 -8.83 -4.17
N ARG A 360 -14.21 -9.51 -4.19
CA ARG A 360 -15.33 -9.23 -3.30
C ARG A 360 -14.90 -9.46 -1.85
N ILE A 361 -15.42 -8.64 -0.94
CA ILE A 361 -15.44 -9.00 0.47
C ILE A 361 -16.63 -9.95 0.70
N LEU A 362 -16.46 -10.94 1.58
CA LEU A 362 -17.53 -11.82 2.09
C LEU A 362 -18.06 -12.93 1.17
N SER A 363 -17.29 -13.46 0.21
CA SER A 363 -17.66 -14.75 -0.40
C SER A 363 -16.92 -15.92 0.26
N ILE A 364 -17.68 -16.94 0.62
CA ILE A 364 -17.16 -18.26 1.05
C ILE A 364 -16.71 -19.12 -0.14
N TRP A 365 -17.03 -18.72 -1.37
CA TRP A 365 -16.73 -19.42 -2.63
C TRP A 365 -16.58 -18.42 -3.78
N ASP A 366 -15.45 -18.49 -4.49
CA ASP A 366 -15.05 -17.58 -5.58
C ASP A 366 -15.22 -16.10 -5.24
N ASN A 367 -14.12 -15.45 -4.86
CA ASN A 367 -14.08 -14.03 -4.52
C ASN A 367 -13.57 -13.16 -5.66
N LEU A 368 -13.13 -13.74 -6.78
CA LEU A 368 -12.53 -12.97 -7.86
C LEU A 368 -13.62 -12.16 -8.57
N VAL A 369 -13.41 -10.85 -8.67
CA VAL A 369 -14.14 -10.01 -9.63
C VAL A 369 -13.38 -9.99 -10.93
N GLY A 370 -12.10 -9.65 -10.90
CA GLY A 370 -11.30 -9.62 -12.11
C GLY A 370 -10.05 -8.78 -11.96
N VAL A 371 -9.33 -8.64 -13.05
CA VAL A 371 -8.11 -7.84 -13.11
C VAL A 371 -8.38 -6.63 -14.01
N THR A 372 -8.05 -5.44 -13.54
CA THR A 372 -8.13 -4.23 -14.36
C THR A 372 -7.01 -4.21 -15.41
N ASN A 373 -7.25 -3.55 -16.53
CA ASN A 373 -6.24 -3.32 -17.56
C ASN A 373 -5.20 -2.27 -17.12
N SER A 374 -4.27 -1.91 -18.00
CA SER A 374 -3.23 -0.91 -17.74
C SER A 374 -3.75 0.50 -17.50
N ALA A 375 -5.01 0.78 -17.83
CA ALA A 375 -5.68 2.05 -17.56
C ALA A 375 -6.52 2.01 -16.26
N GLY A 376 -6.56 0.88 -15.55
CA GLY A 376 -7.36 0.74 -14.34
C GLY A 376 -8.86 0.60 -14.61
N LEU A 377 -9.25 0.02 -15.76
CA LEU A 377 -10.64 -0.33 -16.08
C LEU A 377 -10.81 -1.86 -16.12
N PHE A 378 -11.96 -2.39 -15.71
CA PHE A 378 -12.25 -3.80 -15.99
C PHE A 378 -12.51 -3.99 -17.48
N THR A 379 -12.04 -5.12 -18.02
CA THR A 379 -12.43 -5.60 -19.35
C THR A 379 -13.44 -6.71 -19.15
N PHE A 380 -14.63 -6.54 -19.69
CA PHE A 380 -15.70 -7.52 -19.58
C PHE A 380 -15.50 -8.68 -20.59
N PRO A 381 -15.87 -9.93 -20.25
CA PRO A 381 -16.59 -10.30 -19.03
C PRO A 381 -15.69 -10.43 -17.79
N ASN A 382 -16.28 -10.15 -16.62
CA ASN A 382 -15.64 -10.32 -15.31
C ASN A 382 -16.54 -11.14 -14.35
N GLY A 383 -16.08 -11.43 -13.15
CA GLY A 383 -16.91 -11.98 -12.08
C GLY A 383 -17.86 -10.92 -11.50
N THR A 384 -18.96 -11.36 -10.92
CA THR A 384 -20.01 -10.48 -10.37
C THR A 384 -19.48 -9.55 -9.28
N TRP A 385 -20.08 -8.39 -9.04
CA TRP A 385 -19.62 -7.46 -8.00
C TRP A 385 -20.34 -7.68 -6.67
N HIS A 386 -21.46 -8.39 -6.71
CA HIS A 386 -22.20 -8.88 -5.55
C HIS A 386 -22.36 -10.42 -5.63
N PRO A 387 -22.31 -11.16 -4.49
CA PRO A 387 -22.52 -12.61 -4.50
C PRO A 387 -24.00 -13.02 -4.64
N VAL A 388 -24.94 -12.08 -4.53
CA VAL A 388 -26.39 -12.33 -4.61
C VAL A 388 -26.97 -11.51 -5.76
N ALA A 389 -27.89 -12.12 -6.52
CA ALA A 389 -28.58 -11.51 -7.65
C ALA A 389 -29.54 -10.38 -7.25
N GLY A 390 -29.82 -9.47 -8.19
CA GLY A 390 -30.82 -8.41 -8.06
C GLY A 390 -30.36 -7.16 -7.30
N TYR A 391 -29.05 -6.89 -7.27
CA TYR A 391 -28.47 -5.73 -6.60
C TYR A 391 -27.92 -4.73 -7.61
N ASN A 392 -28.46 -3.52 -7.60
CA ASN A 392 -27.99 -2.43 -8.44
C ASN A 392 -27.00 -1.54 -7.71
N ILE A 393 -26.13 -0.87 -8.45
CA ILE A 393 -25.20 0.13 -7.89
C ILE A 393 -25.27 1.43 -8.65
N TRP A 394 -25.20 2.55 -7.93
CA TRP A 394 -25.01 3.85 -8.57
C TRP A 394 -23.60 3.97 -9.15
N THR A 395 -23.51 4.32 -10.43
CA THR A 395 -22.22 4.46 -11.12
C THR A 395 -22.08 5.83 -11.80
N GLY A 396 -23.13 6.34 -12.44
CA GLY A 396 -23.03 7.50 -13.34
C GLY A 396 -22.18 7.25 -14.59
N LEU A 397 -21.89 5.99 -14.92
CA LEU A 397 -21.06 5.60 -16.05
C LEU A 397 -21.94 5.12 -17.21
N ASN A 398 -21.58 5.45 -18.44
CA ASN A 398 -22.02 4.70 -19.61
C ASN A 398 -21.30 3.33 -19.65
N SER A 399 -21.78 2.42 -20.50
CA SER A 399 -21.22 1.06 -20.61
C SER A 399 -19.80 1.01 -21.20
N ASP A 400 -19.27 2.16 -21.65
CA ASP A 400 -17.92 2.32 -22.19
C ASP A 400 -16.97 3.10 -21.25
N TRP A 401 -17.29 3.15 -19.96
CA TRP A 401 -16.55 3.88 -18.92
C TRP A 401 -16.52 5.42 -19.08
N THR A 402 -17.25 6.00 -20.03
CA THR A 402 -17.43 7.46 -20.08
C THR A 402 -18.46 7.91 -19.04
N GLY A 403 -18.40 9.18 -18.63
CA GLY A 403 -19.38 9.73 -17.70
C GLY A 403 -20.75 9.96 -18.38
N ALA A 404 -21.82 9.55 -17.72
CA ALA A 404 -23.19 9.79 -18.15
C ALA A 404 -23.73 11.13 -17.60
N PRO A 405 -24.67 11.79 -18.31
CA PRO A 405 -25.35 12.96 -17.78
C PRO A 405 -26.33 12.62 -16.64
N GLU A 406 -26.79 11.38 -16.55
CA GLU A 406 -27.62 10.89 -15.44
C GLU A 406 -26.77 10.57 -14.21
N ASN A 407 -26.45 11.60 -13.43
CA ASN A 407 -25.62 11.50 -12.23
C ASN A 407 -26.27 12.19 -11.03
N CYS A 408 -27.60 12.23 -10.98
CA CYS A 408 -28.35 12.83 -9.87
C CYS A 408 -27.96 14.29 -9.57
N GLY A 409 -27.59 15.05 -10.61
CA GLY A 409 -27.09 16.42 -10.46
C GLY A 409 -25.83 16.48 -9.61
N MET A 410 -24.80 15.72 -10.00
CA MET A 410 -23.57 15.50 -9.22
C MET A 410 -23.81 14.84 -7.85
N TRP A 411 -24.81 13.94 -7.82
CA TRP A 411 -25.20 13.17 -6.63
C TRP A 411 -25.67 14.05 -5.47
N MET A 412 -26.39 15.13 -5.80
CA MET A 412 -26.91 16.12 -4.84
C MET A 412 -28.39 16.45 -5.07
N ASN A 413 -29.03 15.84 -6.06
CA ASN A 413 -30.41 16.14 -6.43
C ASN A 413 -31.25 14.87 -6.51
N ARG A 414 -32.01 14.64 -5.44
CA ARG A 414 -32.98 13.55 -5.31
C ARG A 414 -34.04 13.48 -6.40
N ASN A 415 -34.39 14.61 -7.04
CA ASN A 415 -35.44 14.67 -8.07
C ASN A 415 -34.91 14.49 -9.50
N ALA A 416 -33.59 14.26 -9.65
CA ALA A 416 -32.98 13.99 -10.94
C ALA A 416 -33.00 12.49 -11.25
N ASN A 417 -32.33 12.10 -12.34
CA ASN A 417 -32.10 10.71 -12.69
C ASN A 417 -30.61 10.37 -12.53
N GLY A 418 -30.36 9.13 -12.09
CA GLY A 418 -29.04 8.52 -11.99
C GLY A 418 -28.95 7.30 -12.88
N ARG A 419 -27.76 7.06 -13.44
CA ARG A 419 -27.41 5.82 -14.12
C ARG A 419 -26.82 4.82 -13.13
N TYR A 420 -27.27 3.58 -13.22
CA TYR A 420 -26.86 2.49 -12.36
C TYR A 420 -26.36 1.29 -13.17
N GLY A 421 -25.56 0.44 -12.53
CA GLY A 421 -25.14 -0.86 -13.06
C GLY A 421 -25.77 -2.03 -12.29
N ASP A 422 -25.80 -3.20 -12.90
CA ASP A 422 -26.28 -4.45 -12.31
C ASP A 422 -25.11 -5.25 -11.73
N SER A 423 -25.04 -5.35 -10.40
CA SER A 423 -23.89 -5.96 -9.72
C SER A 423 -23.80 -7.48 -9.87
N ASP A 424 -24.84 -8.13 -10.39
CA ASP A 424 -24.79 -9.56 -10.70
C ASP A 424 -24.40 -9.83 -12.17
N SER A 425 -24.33 -8.78 -12.98
CA SER A 425 -23.88 -8.88 -14.36
C SER A 425 -22.38 -9.10 -14.44
N THR A 426 -21.99 -9.92 -15.41
CA THR A 426 -20.59 -10.16 -15.79
C THR A 426 -20.17 -9.35 -17.02
N THR A 427 -21.09 -8.58 -17.59
CA THR A 427 -20.92 -7.80 -18.83
C THR A 427 -20.91 -6.30 -18.51
N ASP A 428 -20.92 -5.42 -19.51
CA ASP A 428 -20.83 -3.97 -19.32
C ASP A 428 -22.09 -3.37 -18.65
N GLU A 429 -23.18 -4.12 -18.56
CA GLU A 429 -24.33 -3.80 -17.70
C GLU A 429 -23.93 -3.70 -16.22
N ALA A 430 -22.83 -4.33 -15.79
CA ALA A 430 -22.30 -4.18 -14.43
C ALA A 430 -21.98 -2.73 -14.04
N ILE A 431 -21.69 -1.87 -15.03
CA ILE A 431 -21.53 -0.43 -14.82
C ILE A 431 -22.69 0.41 -15.33
N SER A 432 -23.51 -0.11 -16.24
CA SER A 432 -24.52 0.68 -16.94
C SER A 432 -25.67 -0.19 -17.47
N ASP A 433 -26.55 -0.63 -16.58
CA ASP A 433 -27.76 -1.38 -16.93
C ASP A 433 -28.92 -0.44 -17.28
N GLY A 434 -29.09 0.65 -16.52
CA GLY A 434 -30.26 1.52 -16.70
C GLY A 434 -30.19 2.87 -16.02
N VAL A 435 -31.32 3.57 -16.06
CA VAL A 435 -31.51 4.90 -15.45
C VAL A 435 -32.74 4.85 -14.54
N SER A 436 -32.61 5.38 -13.34
CA SER A 436 -33.74 5.51 -12.39
C SER A 436 -33.77 6.92 -11.79
N ALA A 437 -34.95 7.36 -11.36
CA ALA A 437 -35.07 8.52 -10.50
C ALA A 437 -34.28 8.29 -9.21
N CYS A 438 -33.58 9.34 -8.76
CA CYS A 438 -32.64 9.22 -7.66
C CYS A 438 -33.34 8.95 -6.33
N ASP A 439 -34.60 9.36 -6.15
CA ASP A 439 -35.40 9.09 -4.96
C ASP A 439 -36.43 7.95 -5.13
N ASN A 440 -36.26 7.11 -6.16
CA ASN A 440 -37.18 6.02 -6.43
C ASN A 440 -37.11 4.94 -5.35
N SER A 441 -38.05 4.97 -4.41
CA SER A 441 -38.15 3.97 -3.32
C SER A 441 -38.63 2.59 -3.77
N ALA A 442 -39.11 2.44 -5.01
CA ALA A 442 -39.45 1.14 -5.60
C ALA A 442 -38.25 0.51 -6.32
N PHE A 443 -37.20 1.29 -6.60
CA PHE A 443 -35.93 0.79 -7.07
C PHE A 443 -35.20 0.23 -5.85
N ILE A 444 -35.12 -1.10 -5.74
CA ILE A 444 -34.61 -1.83 -4.57
C ILE A 444 -33.19 -1.32 -4.27
N ASP A 445 -33.11 -0.38 -3.32
CA ASP A 445 -31.93 0.11 -2.60
C ASP A 445 -30.60 0.02 -3.38
N PRO A 446 -30.41 0.80 -4.46
CA PRO A 446 -29.14 0.82 -5.16
C PRO A 446 -28.01 1.12 -4.18
N ALA A 447 -27.02 0.25 -4.20
CA ALA A 447 -25.87 0.34 -3.36
C ALA A 447 -24.83 1.29 -3.97
N ILE A 448 -23.81 1.61 -3.18
CA ILE A 448 -22.57 2.19 -3.70
C ILE A 448 -21.52 1.09 -3.63
N LEU A 449 -20.76 0.93 -4.72
CA LEU A 449 -19.57 0.08 -4.72
C LEU A 449 -18.39 0.84 -4.10
N CYS A 450 -17.88 0.33 -2.99
CA CYS A 450 -16.73 0.84 -2.28
C CYS A 450 -15.48 0.06 -2.67
N VAL A 451 -14.48 0.78 -3.18
CA VAL A 451 -13.25 0.23 -3.74
C VAL A 451 -12.09 0.59 -2.82
N GLU A 452 -11.33 -0.41 -2.40
CA GLU A 452 -10.13 -0.18 -1.60
C GLU A 452 -9.10 0.62 -2.41
N GLN A 453 -8.45 1.59 -1.76
CA GLN A 453 -7.55 2.53 -2.41
C GLN A 453 -6.09 2.07 -2.44
#